data_AF-A0A2D7GDG6-F1
#
_entry.id   AF-A0A2D7GDG6-F1
#
_cell.length_a   1.000
_cell.length_b   1.000
_cell.length_c   1.000
_cell.angle_alpha   90.00
_cell.angle_beta   90.00
_cell.angle_gamma   90.00
#
_symmetry.space_group_name_H-M   'P 1'
#
loop_
_entity.id
_entity.type
_entity.pdbx_description
1 polymer ?
#
loop_
_entity_poly.entity_id
_entity_poly.type
_entity_poly.pdbx_seq_one_letter_code
_entity_poly.pdbx_strand_id
1 'polypeptide(L)'
;MDLTENRDILASIAKMDEGRPALVIGFAAETDDLLANAKAKFAQKGCDWIFANDVSPENSIMGGVENAVTLITSSGSEIWERMSKDDVAIKVVQKITETLGRG
;
A
#
# COMPACT_ATOMS: atom_id res chain seq x y z
N MET A 1 -12.41 29.23 4.03
CA MET A 1 -11.35 28.52 4.78
C MET A 1 -10.42 27.96 3.73
N ASP A 2 -9.17 28.43 3.72
CA ASP A 2 -8.14 27.90 2.82
C ASP A 2 -7.44 26.73 3.52
N LEU A 3 -7.41 25.59 2.84
CA LEU A 3 -6.69 24.40 3.28
C LEU A 3 -5.36 24.35 2.52
N THR A 4 -4.28 24.12 3.24
CA THR A 4 -2.95 23.90 2.65
C THR A 4 -2.59 22.43 2.77
N GLU A 5 -1.99 21.87 1.71
CA GLU A 5 -1.57 20.48 1.71
C GLU A 5 -0.45 20.25 2.74
N ASN A 6 -0.61 19.22 3.57
CA ASN A 6 0.43 18.82 4.50
C ASN A 6 1.57 18.13 3.76
N ARG A 7 2.79 18.30 4.26
CA ARG A 7 3.97 17.61 3.74
C ARG A 7 3.75 16.10 3.74
N ASP A 8 3.98 15.49 2.59
CA ASP A 8 3.89 14.04 2.41
C ASP A 8 5.05 13.31 3.09
N ILE A 9 4.77 12.71 4.24
CA ILE A 9 5.77 12.01 5.06
C ILE A 9 6.30 10.78 4.31
N LEU A 10 5.43 10.00 3.67
CA LEU A 10 5.81 8.79 2.96
C LEU A 10 6.75 9.13 1.80
N ALA A 11 6.38 10.12 0.98
CA ALA A 11 7.25 10.56 -0.12
C ALA A 11 8.56 11.17 0.39
N SER A 12 8.53 11.87 1.52
CA SER A 12 9.74 12.44 2.13
C SER A 12 10.71 11.35 2.58
N ILE A 13 10.25 10.22 3.10
CA ILE A 13 11.09 9.07 3.49
C ILE A 13 11.54 8.29 2.25
N ALA A 14 10.62 8.02 1.33
CA ALA A 14 10.89 7.20 0.15
C ALA A 14 11.95 7.80 -0.78
N LYS A 15 12.09 9.14 -0.77
CA LYS A 15 13.03 9.91 -1.61
C LYS A 15 14.27 10.38 -0.84
N MET A 16 14.55 9.82 0.33
CA MET A 16 15.80 10.10 1.06
C MET A 16 17.01 9.51 0.30
N ASP A 17 18.07 10.30 0.14
CA ASP A 17 19.34 9.83 -0.42
C ASP A 17 20.16 9.05 0.62
N GLU A 18 20.19 9.54 1.87
CA GLU A 18 20.89 8.92 2.99
C GLU A 18 19.90 8.47 4.08
N GLY A 19 20.14 7.31 4.67
CA GLY A 19 19.31 6.80 5.77
C GLY A 19 17.92 6.30 5.36
N ARG A 20 17.64 6.21 4.05
CA ARG A 20 16.42 5.59 3.54
C ARG A 20 16.32 4.13 4.00
N PRO A 21 15.18 3.69 4.57
CA PRO A 21 14.98 2.28 4.88
C PRO A 21 15.14 1.39 3.64
N ALA A 22 15.61 0.16 3.84
CA ALA A 22 15.78 -0.83 2.77
C ALA A 22 14.46 -1.16 2.05
N LEU A 23 13.33 -1.01 2.76
CA LEU A 23 12.00 -1.21 2.22
C LEU A 23 11.05 -0.15 2.78
N VAL A 24 10.44 0.65 1.89
CA VAL A 24 9.45 1.67 2.21
C VAL A 24 8.11 1.25 1.62
N ILE A 25 7.10 1.09 2.48
CA ILE A 25 5.78 0.56 2.10
C ILE A 25 4.71 1.62 2.36
N GLY A 26 3.89 1.89 1.35
CA GLY A 26 2.67 2.68 1.48
C GLY A 26 1.41 1.84 1.61
N PHE A 27 0.35 2.44 2.16
CA PHE A 27 -1.00 1.87 2.16
C PHE A 27 -1.95 2.87 1.51
N ALA A 28 -2.87 2.39 0.68
CA ALA A 28 -3.88 3.18 0.00
C ALA A 28 -5.27 2.55 0.19
N ALA A 29 -6.19 3.33 0.74
CA ALA A 29 -7.61 3.01 0.70
C ALA A 29 -8.23 3.80 -0.46
N GLU A 30 -8.93 3.12 -1.37
CA GLU A 30 -9.64 3.75 -2.49
C GLU A 30 -11.12 3.41 -2.45
N THR A 31 -11.97 4.33 -2.89
CA THR A 31 -13.42 4.09 -3.05
C THR A 31 -13.82 3.83 -4.49
N ASP A 32 -12.96 4.18 -5.44
CA ASP A 32 -13.22 4.09 -6.88
C ASP A 32 -11.92 3.77 -7.61
N ASP A 33 -12.01 3.05 -8.73
CA ASP A 33 -10.89 2.65 -9.61
C ASP A 33 -9.59 2.35 -8.84
N LEU A 34 -9.66 1.32 -7.99
CA LEU A 34 -8.62 0.93 -7.04
C LEU A 34 -7.23 0.88 -7.70
N LEU A 35 -7.13 0.23 -8.87
CA LEU A 35 -5.85 -0.02 -9.52
C LEU A 35 -5.25 1.26 -10.12
N ALA A 36 -6.06 2.10 -10.79
CA ALA A 36 -5.56 3.34 -11.37
C ALA A 36 -5.09 4.31 -10.29
N ASN A 37 -5.90 4.49 -9.24
CA ASN A 37 -5.58 5.40 -8.14
C ASN A 37 -4.37 4.93 -7.33
N ALA A 38 -4.28 3.63 -7.04
CA ALA A 38 -3.14 3.08 -6.34
C ALA A 38 -1.85 3.18 -7.16
N LYS A 39 -1.89 2.98 -8.49
CA LYS A 39 -0.73 3.18 -9.38
C LYS A 39 -0.29 4.65 -9.43
N ALA A 40 -1.24 5.59 -9.48
CA ALA A 40 -0.93 7.02 -9.44
C ALA A 40 -0.25 7.40 -8.12
N LYS A 41 -0.78 6.93 -6.98
CA LYS A 41 -0.17 7.12 -5.66
C LYS A 41 1.21 6.48 -5.61
N PHE A 42 1.38 5.24 -6.08
CA PHE A 42 2.68 4.57 -6.14
C PHE A 42 3.74 5.42 -6.84
N ALA A 43 3.43 5.92 -8.04
CA ALA A 43 4.33 6.78 -8.81
C ALA A 43 4.65 8.11 -8.12
N GLN A 44 3.66 8.73 -7.47
CA GLN A 44 3.84 10.00 -6.77
C GLN A 44 4.71 9.86 -5.50
N LYS A 45 4.44 8.82 -4.70
CA LYS A 45 5.10 8.57 -3.41
C LYS A 45 6.54 8.10 -3.60
N GLY A 46 6.80 7.25 -4.59
CA GLY A 46 8.13 6.68 -4.84
C GLY A 46 8.56 5.64 -3.81
N CYS A 47 7.61 5.07 -3.06
CA CYS A 47 7.85 3.94 -2.16
C CYS A 47 8.12 2.66 -2.95
N ASP A 48 8.68 1.64 -2.31
CA ASP A 48 9.00 0.38 -2.97
C ASP A 48 7.73 -0.39 -3.30
N TRP A 49 6.79 -0.43 -2.35
CA TRP A 49 5.50 -1.10 -2.46
C TRP A 49 4.34 -0.18 -2.04
N ILE A 50 3.15 -0.45 -2.58
CA ILE A 50 1.90 0.06 -2.04
C ILE A 50 0.87 -1.08 -1.92
N PHE A 51 0.28 -1.23 -0.74
CA PHE A 51 -0.88 -2.10 -0.54
C PHE A 51 -2.13 -1.27 -0.69
N ALA A 52 -2.97 -1.62 -1.67
CA ALA A 52 -4.22 -0.94 -1.95
C ALA A 52 -5.41 -1.82 -1.62
N ASN A 53 -6.42 -1.27 -0.95
CA ASN A 53 -7.68 -1.97 -0.70
C ASN A 53 -8.88 -1.07 -1.01
N ASP A 54 -9.93 -1.69 -1.55
CA ASP A 54 -11.20 -1.03 -1.83
C ASP A 54 -11.98 -0.87 -0.52
N VAL A 55 -12.35 0.36 -0.19
CA VAL A 55 -13.15 0.73 0.98
C VAL A 55 -14.50 1.37 0.60
N SER A 56 -14.89 1.30 -0.66
CA SER A 56 -16.20 1.76 -1.15
C SER A 56 -17.34 1.18 -0.30
N PRO A 57 -18.46 1.88 -0.09
CA PRO A 57 -19.60 1.39 0.70
C PRO A 57 -20.11 0.00 0.28
N GLU A 58 -20.02 -0.31 -1.02
CA GLU A 58 -20.47 -1.56 -1.64
C GLU A 58 -19.55 -2.73 -1.30
N ASN A 59 -18.24 -2.46 -1.21
CA ASN A 59 -17.20 -3.40 -0.80
C ASN A 59 -16.73 -3.15 0.63
N SER A 60 -17.43 -2.32 1.41
CA SER A 60 -16.85 -1.67 2.59
C SER A 60 -16.65 -2.67 3.70
N ILE A 61 -15.39 -3.06 3.85
CA ILE A 61 -14.84 -3.81 4.97
C ILE A 61 -14.37 -2.80 6.04
N MET A 62 -14.96 -1.62 6.10
CA MET A 62 -14.73 -0.64 7.17
C MET A 62 -15.41 -1.15 8.45
N GLY A 63 -14.82 -2.20 9.05
CA GLY A 63 -15.35 -2.99 10.17
C GLY A 63 -15.49 -4.50 9.93
N GLY A 64 -15.37 -4.97 8.68
CA GLY A 64 -15.45 -6.40 8.35
C GLY A 64 -14.18 -7.19 8.70
N VAL A 65 -14.30 -8.52 8.79
CA VAL A 65 -13.20 -9.45 9.13
C VAL A 65 -12.32 -9.75 7.91
N GLU A 66 -12.81 -9.50 6.68
CA GLU A 66 -12.17 -9.98 5.45
C GLU A 66 -11.73 -8.85 4.52
N ASN A 67 -10.49 -8.84 4.03
CA ASN A 67 -9.97 -7.81 3.14
C ASN A 67 -9.51 -8.38 1.79
N ALA A 68 -9.69 -7.61 0.71
CA ALA A 68 -9.10 -7.86 -0.60
C ALA A 68 -8.04 -6.78 -0.84
N VAL A 69 -6.83 -7.19 -1.23
CA VAL A 69 -5.68 -6.29 -1.29
C VAL A 69 -5.00 -6.45 -2.65
N THR A 70 -4.63 -5.34 -3.26
CA THR A 70 -3.72 -5.32 -4.41
C THR A 70 -2.38 -4.78 -3.94
N LEU A 71 -1.35 -5.62 -4.00
CA LEU A 71 0.03 -5.19 -3.81
C LEU A 71 0.58 -4.68 -5.14
N ILE A 72 1.07 -3.45 -5.17
CA ILE A 72 1.77 -2.89 -6.32
C ILE A 72 3.24 -2.70 -5.95
N THR A 73 4.13 -3.15 -6.82
CA THR A 73 5.58 -3.05 -6.71
C THR A 73 6.16 -2.54 -8.04
N SER A 74 7.47 -2.31 -8.08
CA SER A 74 8.18 -2.01 -9.33
C SER A 74 8.14 -3.15 -10.36
N SER A 75 7.88 -4.40 -9.94
CA SER A 75 7.78 -5.56 -10.84
C SER A 75 6.36 -5.81 -11.37
N GLY A 76 5.35 -5.14 -10.82
CA GLY A 76 3.97 -5.28 -11.26
C GLY A 76 2.96 -5.21 -10.13
N SER A 77 1.77 -5.76 -10.36
CA SER A 77 0.70 -5.83 -9.36
C SER A 77 0.31 -7.27 -9.06
N GLU A 78 0.17 -7.60 -7.80
CA GLU A 78 -0.31 -8.89 -7.29
C GLU A 78 -1.68 -8.68 -6.62
N ILE A 79 -2.69 -9.42 -7.08
CA ILE A 79 -4.04 -9.37 -6.51
C ILE A 79 -4.16 -10.45 -5.46
N TRP A 80 -4.58 -10.07 -4.26
CA TRP A 80 -4.94 -10.96 -3.18
C TRP A 80 -6.45 -10.95 -3.06
N GLU A 81 -7.05 -12.10 -3.37
CA GLU A 81 -8.48 -12.32 -3.20
C GLU A 81 -8.89 -12.13 -1.74
N ARG A 82 -10.19 -12.03 -1.51
CA ARG A 82 -10.77 -11.78 -0.19
C ARG A 82 -10.31 -12.87 0.80
N MET A 83 -9.67 -12.44 1.90
CA MET A 83 -9.20 -13.30 2.99
C MET A 83 -9.34 -12.56 4.32
N SER A 84 -9.15 -13.23 5.47
CA SER A 84 -9.24 -12.54 6.75
C SER A 84 -8.16 -11.44 6.90
N LYS A 85 -8.41 -10.43 7.74
CA LYS A 85 -7.41 -9.39 8.05
C LYS A 85 -6.15 -9.98 8.67
N ASP A 86 -6.29 -11.05 9.45
CA ASP A 86 -5.17 -11.76 10.04
C ASP A 86 -4.36 -12.48 8.95
N ASP A 87 -5.02 -13.14 7.99
CA ASP A 87 -4.35 -13.76 6.85
C ASP A 87 -3.63 -12.74 5.97
N VAL A 88 -4.25 -11.57 5.73
CA VAL A 88 -3.59 -10.45 5.04
C VAL A 88 -2.34 -10.04 5.80
N ALA A 89 -2.45 -9.82 7.12
CA ALA A 89 -1.32 -9.39 7.93
C ALA A 89 -0.16 -10.40 7.91
N ILE A 90 -0.48 -11.69 8.05
CA ILE A 90 0.50 -12.78 7.95
C ILE A 90 1.19 -12.74 6.58
N LYS A 91 0.41 -12.62 5.49
CA LYS A 91 0.95 -12.59 4.13
C LYS A 91 1.81 -11.35 3.86
N VAL A 92 1.43 -10.19 4.39
CA VAL A 92 2.27 -8.97 4.34
C VAL A 92 3.61 -9.20 5.02
N VAL A 93 3.60 -9.73 6.25
CA VAL A 93 4.83 -10.00 7.02
C VAL A 93 5.72 -11.03 6.32
N GLN A 94 5.13 -12.09 5.75
CA GLN A 94 5.85 -13.07 4.95
C GLN A 94 6.57 -12.42 3.75
N LYS A 95 5.87 -11.62 2.96
CA LYS A 95 6.47 -10.89 1.81
C LYS A 95 7.60 -9.97 2.25
N ILE A 96 7.41 -9.21 3.34
CA ILE A 96 8.45 -8.32 3.90
C ILE A 96 9.68 -9.15 4.28
N THR A 97 9.47 -10.27 4.97
CA THR A 97 10.56 -11.15 5.44
C THR A 97 11.30 -11.80 4.27
N GLU A 98 10.59 -12.27 3.25
CA GLU A 98 11.18 -12.82 2.02
C GLU A 98 12.00 -11.78 1.25
N THR A 99 11.59 -10.52 1.28
CA THR A 99 12.26 -9.43 0.56
C THR A 99 13.50 -8.95 1.30
N LEU A 100 13.40 -8.77 2.62
CA LEU A 100 14.52 -8.32 3.45
C LEU A 100 15.51 -9.43 3.77
N GLY A 101 15.05 -10.69 3.87
CA GLY A 101 15.90 -11.86 4.13
C GLY A 101 16.67 -12.38 2.92
N ARG A 102 16.46 -11.80 1.73
CA ARG A 102 17.26 -12.04 0.53
C ARG A 102 18.45 -11.08 0.40
N GLY A 103 18.71 -10.24 1.41
CA GLY A 103 19.81 -9.28 1.49
C GLY A 103 21.02 -9.80 2.27
#